data_AF-A0A7C6CDJ8-F1
#
_entry.id   AF-A0A7C6CDJ8-F1
#
_cell.length_a   1.000
_cell.length_b   1.000
_cell.length_c   1.000
_cell.angle_alpha   90.00
_cell.angle_beta   90.00
_cell.angle_gamma   90.00
#
_symmetry.space_group_name_H-M   'P 1'
#
loop_
_entity.id
_entity.type
_entity.pdbx_description
1 polymer ?
#
loop_
_entity_poly.entity_id
_entity_poly.type
_entity_poly.pdbx_seq_one_letter_code
_entity_poly.pdbx_strand_id
1 'polypeptide(L)'
;MKNLDQNNFKIEALNQYQYLFPDQKLLAKFNKVNNAFAKAAISAFLIFMGGAIVIGVLTIVLKDEIKYLFFNISFYLLAIIYSAVLLLFHWPKRKLLKLQYQLLLKSEMDFQNEILLHKNYSRYQLKWSCFYAIILFIASFLSFSLFISDLIRDKNTSLAPVFVLMLFLVLLIPVMVANYYCFKNFRKRQRKIEEKIDSSNN
;
A
#
# COMPACT_ATOMS: atom_id res chain seq x y z
N MET A 1 20.59 -2.68 -21.57
CA MET A 1 20.52 -3.53 -20.35
C MET A 1 19.69 -2.96 -19.19
N LYS A 2 18.68 -2.07 -19.40
CA LYS A 2 17.83 -1.54 -18.29
C LYS A 2 16.39 -2.08 -18.24
N ASN A 3 15.91 -2.74 -19.29
CA ASN A 3 14.51 -3.25 -19.36
C ASN A 3 14.33 -4.70 -18.88
N LEU A 4 15.42 -5.42 -18.56
CA LEU A 4 15.35 -6.78 -18.00
C LEU A 4 15.08 -6.79 -16.47
N ASP A 5 15.30 -5.67 -15.79
CA ASP A 5 15.26 -5.60 -14.31
C ASP A 5 13.86 -5.37 -13.72
N GLN A 6 12.94 -4.76 -14.47
CA GLN A 6 11.55 -4.55 -14.02
C GLN A 6 10.68 -5.81 -14.15
N ASN A 7 10.85 -6.57 -15.24
CA ASN A 7 10.18 -7.87 -15.39
C ASN A 7 10.65 -8.86 -14.31
N ASN A 8 11.92 -8.81 -13.91
CA ASN A 8 12.45 -9.62 -12.81
C ASN A 8 11.73 -9.36 -11.48
N PHE A 9 11.36 -8.12 -11.13
CA PHE A 9 10.76 -7.84 -9.82
C PHE A 9 9.37 -8.46 -9.65
N LYS A 10 8.50 -8.32 -10.66
CA LYS A 10 7.15 -8.90 -10.61
C LYS A 10 7.22 -10.42 -10.60
N ILE A 11 8.11 -10.99 -11.42
CA ILE A 11 8.35 -12.43 -11.48
C ILE A 11 8.92 -12.92 -10.13
N GLU A 12 9.89 -12.23 -9.55
CA GLU A 12 10.46 -12.56 -8.24
C GLU A 12 9.42 -12.54 -7.11
N ALA A 13 8.50 -11.57 -7.13
CA ALA A 13 7.43 -11.50 -6.14
C ALA A 13 6.42 -12.64 -6.33
N LEU A 14 6.10 -13.01 -7.58
CA LEU A 14 5.23 -14.15 -7.88
C LEU A 14 5.88 -15.48 -7.48
N ASN A 15 7.16 -15.65 -7.77
CA ASN A 15 7.92 -16.84 -7.37
C ASN A 15 7.95 -16.98 -5.86
N GLN A 16 8.18 -15.89 -5.12
CA GLN A 16 8.12 -15.91 -3.65
C GLN A 16 6.77 -16.43 -3.12
N TYR A 17 5.66 -16.10 -3.78
CA TYR A 17 4.34 -16.55 -3.36
C TYR A 17 4.16 -18.06 -3.51
N GLN A 18 4.86 -18.71 -4.44
CA GLN A 18 4.82 -20.17 -4.57
C GLN A 18 5.39 -20.84 -3.32
N TYR A 19 6.54 -20.37 -2.84
CA TYR A 19 7.16 -20.90 -1.62
C TYR A 19 6.44 -20.50 -0.33
N LEU A 20 5.74 -19.36 -0.32
CA LEU A 20 4.87 -19.00 0.80
C LEU A 20 3.59 -19.83 0.85
N PHE A 21 3.15 -20.43 -0.26
CA PHE A 21 1.92 -21.23 -0.32
C PHE A 21 2.16 -22.61 -0.90
N PRO A 22 2.65 -23.57 -0.09
CA PRO A 22 2.69 -24.99 -0.48
C PRO A 22 1.33 -25.53 -0.93
N ASP A 23 0.23 -25.04 -0.35
CA ASP A 23 -1.12 -25.37 -0.79
C ASP A 23 -1.47 -24.59 -2.07
N GLN A 24 -1.48 -25.31 -3.20
CA GLN A 24 -1.78 -24.76 -4.52
C GLN A 24 -3.20 -24.18 -4.65
N LYS A 25 -4.19 -24.71 -3.92
CA LYS A 25 -5.56 -24.15 -3.91
C LYS A 25 -5.56 -22.79 -3.22
N LEU A 26 -4.85 -22.66 -2.11
CA LEU A 26 -4.70 -21.38 -1.41
C LEU A 26 -3.86 -20.39 -2.22
N LEU A 27 -2.81 -20.82 -2.92
CA LEU A 27 -2.04 -19.99 -3.84
C LEU A 27 -2.92 -19.44 -4.97
N ALA A 28 -3.71 -20.28 -5.63
CA ALA A 28 -4.62 -19.84 -6.69
C ALA A 28 -5.63 -18.79 -6.18
N LYS A 29 -6.20 -19.03 -4.99
CA LYS A 29 -7.10 -18.08 -4.32
C LYS A 29 -6.39 -16.76 -3.99
N PHE A 30 -5.16 -16.83 -3.49
CA PHE A 30 -4.33 -15.66 -3.19
C PHE A 30 -4.03 -14.85 -4.45
N ASN A 31 -3.63 -15.50 -5.55
CA ASN A 31 -3.36 -14.84 -6.82
C ASN A 31 -4.60 -14.15 -7.39
N LYS A 32 -5.78 -14.79 -7.30
CA LYS A 32 -7.06 -14.17 -7.70
C LYS A 32 -7.35 -12.90 -6.90
N VAL A 33 -7.19 -12.96 -5.58
CA VAL A 33 -7.38 -11.80 -4.68
C VAL A 33 -6.34 -10.71 -4.96
N ASN A 34 -5.07 -11.06 -5.15
CA ASN A 34 -4.00 -10.11 -5.40
C ASN A 34 -4.20 -9.37 -6.74
N ASN A 35 -4.66 -10.08 -7.78
CA ASN A 35 -5.00 -9.49 -9.06
C ASN A 35 -6.24 -8.58 -8.97
N ALA A 36 -7.27 -8.99 -8.22
CA ALA A 36 -8.44 -8.16 -7.96
C ALA A 36 -8.08 -6.87 -7.22
N PHE A 37 -7.23 -6.97 -6.19
CA PHE A 37 -6.69 -5.81 -5.48
C PHE A 37 -5.93 -4.87 -6.41
N ALA A 38 -5.03 -5.39 -7.25
CA ALA A 38 -4.26 -4.55 -8.17
C ALA A 38 -5.18 -3.78 -9.14
N LYS A 39 -6.19 -4.45 -9.71
CA LYS A 39 -7.19 -3.80 -10.58
C LYS A 39 -8.01 -2.75 -9.82
N ALA A 40 -8.48 -3.09 -8.62
CA ALA A 40 -9.26 -2.18 -7.79
C ALA A 40 -8.44 -0.95 -7.35
N ALA A 41 -7.16 -1.12 -7.01
CA ALA A 41 -6.28 -0.03 -6.63
C ALA A 41 -6.04 0.95 -7.78
N ILE A 42 -5.82 0.45 -9.00
CA ILE A 42 -5.70 1.29 -10.20
C ILE A 42 -7.01 2.03 -10.48
N SER A 43 -8.14 1.32 -10.46
CA SER A 43 -9.46 1.91 -10.70
C SER A 43 -9.79 2.98 -9.65
N ALA A 44 -9.58 2.68 -8.37
CA ALA A 44 -9.78 3.63 -7.27
C ALA A 44 -8.87 4.86 -7.41
N PHE A 45 -7.63 4.69 -7.87
CA PHE A 45 -6.72 5.81 -8.12
C PHE A 45 -7.23 6.70 -9.26
N LEU A 46 -7.70 6.11 -10.36
CA LEU A 46 -8.28 6.87 -11.47
C LEU A 46 -9.54 7.62 -11.04
N ILE A 47 -10.43 6.98 -10.26
CA ILE A 47 -11.62 7.62 -9.70
C ILE A 47 -11.24 8.75 -8.75
N PHE A 48 -10.22 8.56 -7.91
CA PHE A 48 -9.70 9.60 -7.03
C PHE A 48 -9.17 10.80 -7.83
N MET A 49 -8.35 10.57 -8.85
CA MET A 49 -7.82 11.65 -9.69
C MET A 49 -8.95 12.38 -10.45
N GLY A 50 -9.88 11.64 -11.04
CA GLY A 50 -11.06 12.22 -11.71
C GLY A 50 -11.94 13.02 -10.76
N GLY A 51 -12.20 12.48 -9.57
CA GLY A 51 -12.96 13.15 -8.52
C GLY A 51 -12.29 14.44 -8.05
N ALA A 52 -10.96 14.43 -7.86
CA ALA A 52 -10.21 15.62 -7.48
C ALA A 52 -10.28 16.72 -8.54
N ILE A 53 -10.23 16.36 -9.83
CA ILE A 53 -10.40 17.30 -10.95
C ILE A 53 -11.82 17.88 -10.94
N VAL A 54 -12.85 17.06 -10.80
CA VAL A 54 -14.25 17.52 -10.75
C VAL A 54 -14.47 18.48 -9.58
N ILE A 55 -13.95 18.14 -8.39
CA ILE A 55 -13.99 19.04 -7.22
C ILE A 55 -13.30 20.37 -7.55
N GLY A 56 -12.10 20.34 -8.14
CA GLY A 56 -11.37 21.54 -8.53
C GLY A 56 -12.14 22.43 -9.50
N VAL A 57 -12.79 21.85 -10.52
CA VAL A 57 -13.63 22.59 -11.48
C VAL A 57 -14.84 23.20 -10.81
N LEU A 58 -15.57 22.44 -9.99
CA LEU A 58 -16.74 22.94 -9.25
C LEU A 58 -16.35 24.08 -8.32
N THR A 59 -15.21 23.96 -7.64
CA THR A 59 -14.64 25.00 -6.77
C THR A 59 -14.40 26.32 -7.51
N ILE A 60 -14.02 26.33 -8.79
CA ILE A 60 -13.80 27.57 -9.55
C ILE A 60 -15.08 28.40 -9.67
N VAL A 61 -16.25 27.75 -9.74
CA VAL A 61 -17.55 28.40 -9.94
C VAL A 61 -18.15 28.94 -8.63
N LEU A 62 -17.58 28.57 -7.48
CA LEU A 62 -18.05 29.02 -6.16
C LEU A 62 -17.53 30.42 -5.81
N LYS A 63 -18.34 31.17 -5.05
CA LYS A 63 -17.92 32.45 -4.47
C LYS A 63 -16.74 32.26 -3.51
N ASP A 64 -15.84 33.24 -3.47
CA ASP A 64 -14.57 33.16 -2.73
C ASP A 64 -14.73 32.83 -1.24
N GLU A 65 -15.83 33.24 -0.61
CA GLU A 65 -16.11 32.98 0.81
C GLU A 65 -16.26 31.49 1.15
N ILE A 66 -16.80 30.67 0.23
CA ILE A 66 -17.11 29.24 0.49
C ILE A 66 -16.20 28.33 -0.32
N LYS A 67 -15.61 28.84 -1.40
CA LYS A 67 -14.77 28.13 -2.36
C LYS A 67 -13.73 27.22 -1.71
N TYR A 68 -12.88 27.79 -0.85
CA TYR A 68 -11.76 27.07 -0.24
C TYR A 68 -12.22 26.08 0.82
N LEU A 69 -13.26 26.43 1.59
CA LEU A 69 -13.87 25.54 2.56
C LEU A 69 -14.44 24.28 1.87
N PHE A 70 -15.23 24.48 0.83
CA PHE A 70 -15.80 23.40 0.02
C PHE A 70 -14.70 22.51 -0.55
N PHE A 71 -13.66 23.11 -1.16
CA PHE A 71 -12.56 22.36 -1.75
C PHE A 71 -11.87 21.45 -0.74
N ASN A 72 -11.45 21.98 0.41
CA ASN A 72 -10.74 21.21 1.43
C ASN A 72 -11.61 20.07 1.99
N ILE A 73 -12.88 20.34 2.32
CA ILE A 73 -13.81 19.33 2.85
C ILE A 73 -14.05 18.22 1.83
N SER A 74 -14.40 18.58 0.58
CA SER A 74 -14.64 17.60 -0.48
C SER A 74 -13.39 16.78 -0.77
N PHE A 75 -12.21 17.41 -0.76
CA PHE A 75 -10.95 16.73 -0.97
C PHE A 75 -10.64 15.72 0.14
N TYR A 76 -10.80 16.09 1.41
CA TYR A 76 -10.61 15.16 2.53
C TYR A 76 -11.60 13.99 2.47
N LEU A 77 -12.88 14.26 2.15
CA LEU A 77 -13.89 13.22 2.00
C LEU A 77 -13.50 12.23 0.89
N LEU A 78 -13.03 12.74 -0.25
CA LEU A 78 -12.54 11.93 -1.35
C LEU A 78 -11.33 11.08 -0.94
N ALA A 79 -10.38 11.65 -0.18
CA ALA A 79 -9.21 10.93 0.34
C ALA A 79 -9.59 9.81 1.34
N ILE A 80 -10.59 10.05 2.20
CA ILE A 80 -11.13 9.04 3.11
C ILE A 80 -11.78 7.89 2.33
N ILE A 81 -12.62 8.19 1.34
CA ILE A 81 -13.28 7.17 0.50
C ILE A 81 -12.23 6.34 -0.25
N TYR A 82 -11.24 6.99 -0.86
CA TYR A 82 -10.14 6.30 -1.55
C TYR A 82 -9.40 5.35 -0.61
N SER A 83 -9.06 5.81 0.59
CA SER A 83 -8.38 4.99 1.61
C SER A 83 -9.24 3.81 2.05
N ALA A 84 -10.53 4.01 2.27
CA ALA A 84 -11.47 2.95 2.65
C ALA A 84 -11.58 1.86 1.58
N VAL A 85 -11.66 2.24 0.30
CA VAL A 85 -11.67 1.29 -0.83
C VAL A 85 -10.40 0.45 -0.84
N LEU A 86 -9.22 1.07 -0.73
CA LEU A 86 -7.95 0.31 -0.69
C LEU A 86 -7.88 -0.69 0.47
N LEU A 87 -8.36 -0.30 1.66
CA LEU A 87 -8.39 -1.18 2.83
C LEU A 87 -9.30 -2.39 2.62
N LEU A 88 -10.49 -2.19 2.05
CA LEU A 88 -11.46 -3.26 1.78
C LEU A 88 -10.87 -4.34 0.86
N PHE A 89 -10.14 -3.95 -0.18
CA PHE A 89 -9.50 -4.91 -1.08
C PHE A 89 -8.20 -5.51 -0.52
N HIS A 90 -7.54 -4.84 0.43
CA HIS A 90 -6.30 -5.34 1.04
C HIS A 90 -6.56 -6.43 2.10
N TRP A 91 -7.66 -6.33 2.84
CA TRP A 91 -7.94 -7.23 3.97
C TRP A 91 -8.02 -8.73 3.60
N PRO A 92 -8.66 -9.15 2.49
CA PRO A 92 -8.71 -10.56 2.10
C PRO A 92 -7.32 -11.17 1.85
N LYS A 93 -6.37 -10.38 1.30
CA LYS A 93 -4.99 -10.81 1.07
C LYS A 93 -4.30 -11.18 2.38
N ARG A 94 -4.46 -10.32 3.40
CA ARG A 94 -3.92 -10.55 4.76
C ARG A 94 -4.53 -11.79 5.41
N LYS A 95 -5.83 -12.02 5.23
CA LYS A 95 -6.53 -13.19 5.77
C LYS A 95 -5.98 -14.49 5.20
N LEU A 96 -5.69 -14.55 3.90
CA LEU A 96 -5.13 -15.73 3.24
C LEU A 96 -3.69 -16.03 3.68
N LEU A 97 -2.84 -15.01 3.81
CA LEU A 97 -1.48 -15.19 4.35
C LEU A 97 -1.51 -15.74 5.78
N LYS A 98 -2.39 -15.20 6.63
CA LYS A 98 -2.56 -15.69 8.00
C LYS A 98 -3.06 -17.13 8.04
N LEU A 99 -4.02 -17.47 7.19
CA LEU A 99 -4.54 -18.84 7.08
C LEU A 99 -3.45 -19.82 6.67
N GLN A 100 -2.67 -19.49 5.64
CA GLN A 100 -1.56 -20.33 5.19
C GLN A 100 -0.53 -20.53 6.31
N TYR A 101 -0.14 -19.46 7.00
CA TYR A 101 0.78 -19.55 8.12
C TYR A 101 0.25 -20.46 9.24
N GLN A 102 -1.04 -20.36 9.57
CA GLN A 102 -1.67 -21.23 10.57
C GLN A 102 -1.71 -22.70 10.14
N LEU A 103 -1.82 -22.99 8.85
CA LEU A 103 -1.76 -24.36 8.34
C LEU A 103 -0.34 -24.92 8.44
N LEU A 104 0.67 -24.14 8.09
CA LEU A 104 2.08 -24.55 8.19
C LEU A 104 2.46 -24.88 9.65
N LEU A 105 1.97 -24.08 10.61
CA LEU A 105 2.20 -24.34 12.04
C LEU A 105 1.60 -25.66 12.54
N LYS A 106 0.62 -26.26 11.86
CA LYS A 106 0.07 -27.57 12.25
C LYS A 106 1.03 -28.72 11.95
N SER A 107 1.95 -28.53 11.01
CA SER A 107 2.97 -29.48 10.60
C SER A 107 4.35 -28.81 10.66
N GLU A 108 4.67 -28.21 11.81
CA GLU A 108 5.85 -27.35 11.95
C GLU A 108 7.16 -28.07 11.63
N MET A 109 7.27 -29.37 11.93
CA MET A 109 8.45 -30.18 11.63
C MET A 109 8.72 -30.29 10.13
N ASP A 110 7.67 -30.38 9.32
CA ASP A 110 7.76 -30.57 7.87
C ASP A 110 7.98 -29.25 7.12
N PHE A 111 7.57 -28.12 7.71
CA PHE A 111 7.51 -26.81 7.04
C PHE A 111 8.34 -25.71 7.72
N GLN A 112 9.45 -26.07 8.40
CA GLN A 112 10.27 -25.11 9.14
C GLN A 112 10.77 -23.94 8.28
N ASN A 113 11.20 -24.23 7.03
CA ASN A 113 11.74 -23.24 6.12
C ASN A 113 10.65 -22.29 5.58
N GLU A 114 9.46 -22.80 5.29
CA GLU A 114 8.28 -22.04 4.86
C GLU A 114 7.77 -21.14 5.99
N ILE A 115 7.75 -21.64 7.22
CA ILE A 115 7.44 -20.85 8.42
C ILE A 115 8.45 -19.70 8.57
N LEU A 116 9.74 -19.97 8.36
CA LEU A 116 10.78 -18.94 8.40
C LEU A 116 10.59 -17.90 7.28
N LEU A 117 10.26 -18.32 6.06
CA LEU A 117 9.91 -17.42 4.94
C LEU A 117 8.72 -16.52 5.31
N HIS A 118 7.65 -17.07 5.88
CA HIS A 118 6.48 -16.30 6.33
C HIS A 118 6.84 -15.27 7.41
N LYS A 119 7.62 -15.67 8.42
CA LYS A 119 8.06 -14.76 9.49
C LYS A 119 8.90 -13.61 8.91
N ASN A 120 9.83 -13.91 8.01
CA ASN A 120 10.67 -12.91 7.36
C ASN A 120 9.86 -11.95 6.49
N TYR A 121 8.94 -12.47 5.69
CA TYR A 121 8.04 -11.67 4.86
C TYR A 121 7.11 -10.79 5.69
N SER A 122 6.52 -11.32 6.75
CA SER A 122 5.66 -10.57 7.67
C SER A 122 6.41 -9.43 8.35
N ARG A 123 7.64 -9.68 8.85
CA ARG A 123 8.50 -8.64 9.44
C ARG A 123 8.85 -7.55 8.42
N TYR A 124 9.19 -7.95 7.19
CA TYR A 124 9.48 -7.01 6.10
C TYR A 124 8.27 -6.12 5.81
N GLN A 125 7.09 -6.72 5.63
CA GLN A 125 5.86 -5.97 5.36
C GLN A 125 5.53 -5.02 6.51
N LEU A 126 5.55 -5.48 7.76
CA LEU A 126 5.24 -4.67 8.93
C LEU A 126 6.16 -3.45 9.03
N LYS A 127 7.47 -3.63 8.83
CA LYS A 127 8.44 -2.54 8.84
C LYS A 127 8.06 -1.44 7.84
N TRP A 128 7.80 -1.81 6.59
CA TRP A 128 7.47 -0.84 5.54
C TRP A 128 6.08 -0.23 5.71
N SER A 129 5.09 -1.01 6.13
CA SER A 129 3.77 -0.48 6.48
C SER A 129 3.86 0.57 7.59
N CYS A 130 4.73 0.38 8.58
CA CYS A 130 4.98 1.36 9.64
C CYS A 130 5.58 2.66 9.07
N PHE A 131 6.61 2.58 8.22
CA PHE A 131 7.17 3.76 7.56
C PHE A 131 6.14 4.55 6.75
N TYR A 132 5.35 3.85 5.92
CA TYR A 132 4.28 4.51 5.16
C TYR A 132 3.22 5.14 6.06
N ALA A 133 2.82 4.45 7.14
CA ALA A 133 1.86 4.96 8.09
C ALA A 133 2.36 6.23 8.80
N ILE A 134 3.63 6.27 9.22
CA ILE A 134 4.23 7.44 9.87
C ILE A 134 4.20 8.64 8.92
N ILE A 135 4.61 8.47 7.66
CA ILE A 135 4.64 9.56 6.68
C ILE A 135 3.23 10.08 6.41
N LEU A 136 2.27 9.18 6.18
CA LEU A 136 0.88 9.54 5.96
C LEU A 136 0.25 10.21 7.18
N PHE A 137 0.60 9.76 8.38
CA PHE A 137 0.15 10.36 9.63
C PHE A 137 0.67 11.80 9.77
N ILE A 138 1.97 12.02 9.58
CA ILE A 138 2.57 13.36 9.63
C ILE A 138 1.95 14.28 8.56
N ALA A 139 1.82 13.79 7.33
CA ALA A 139 1.23 14.54 6.22
C ALA A 139 -0.21 14.97 6.52
N SER A 140 -1.03 14.01 6.98
CA SER A 140 -2.44 14.25 7.32
C SER A 140 -2.58 15.14 8.54
N PHE A 141 -1.74 14.96 9.57
CA PHE A 141 -1.74 15.77 10.78
C PHE A 141 -1.41 17.23 10.45
N LEU A 142 -0.31 17.51 9.74
CA LEU A 142 0.07 18.88 9.37
C LEU A 142 -0.98 19.56 8.49
N SER A 143 -1.48 18.83 7.49
CA SER A 143 -2.56 19.30 6.61
C SER A 143 -3.82 19.65 7.41
N PHE A 144 -4.29 18.75 8.27
CA PHE A 144 -5.49 18.96 9.05
C PHE A 144 -5.33 20.04 10.13
N SER A 145 -4.15 20.14 10.76
CA SER A 145 -3.83 21.20 11.71
C SER A 145 -3.88 22.58 11.05
N LEU A 146 -3.36 22.72 9.83
CA LEU A 146 -3.46 23.97 9.07
C LEU A 146 -4.92 24.32 8.75
N PHE A 147 -5.69 23.33 8.30
CA PHE A 147 -7.12 23.52 8.03
C PHE A 147 -7.89 24.01 9.27
N ILE A 148 -7.69 23.36 10.43
CA ILE A 148 -8.32 23.78 11.69
C ILE A 148 -7.84 25.18 12.12
N SER A 149 -6.54 25.44 12.02
CA SER A 149 -5.97 26.74 12.42
C SER A 149 -6.56 27.88 11.61
N ASP A 150 -6.64 27.73 10.28
CA ASP A 150 -7.25 28.73 9.38
C ASP A 150 -8.72 28.94 9.76
N LEU A 151 -9.47 27.86 9.99
CA LEU A 151 -10.88 27.93 10.38
C LEU A 151 -11.10 28.69 11.68
N ILE A 152 -10.25 28.49 12.70
CA ILE A 152 -10.38 29.17 13.98
C ILE A 152 -10.05 30.66 13.84
N ARG A 153 -9.00 31.00 13.09
CA ARG A 153 -8.49 32.36 12.98
C ARG A 153 -9.35 33.24 12.07
N ASP A 154 -9.67 32.72 10.89
CA ASP A 154 -10.19 33.52 9.78
C ASP A 154 -11.64 33.13 9.40
N LYS A 155 -12.22 32.11 10.08
CA LYS A 155 -13.54 31.50 9.76
C LYS A 155 -13.65 31.00 8.32
N ASN A 156 -12.54 30.92 7.61
CA ASN A 156 -12.39 30.43 6.25
C ASN A 156 -11.05 29.71 6.15
N THR A 157 -10.72 29.14 4.99
CA THR A 157 -9.44 28.46 4.76
C THR A 157 -8.85 28.85 3.42
N SER A 158 -7.62 28.40 3.17
CA SER A 158 -6.91 28.55 1.92
C SER A 158 -6.74 27.19 1.23
N LEU A 159 -5.99 27.13 0.11
CA LEU A 159 -5.56 25.87 -0.49
C LEU A 159 -4.35 25.24 0.22
N ALA A 160 -3.75 25.94 1.19
CA ALA A 160 -2.54 25.49 1.88
C ALA A 160 -2.67 24.10 2.53
N PRO A 161 -3.79 23.73 3.19
CA PRO A 161 -3.91 22.41 3.81
C PRO A 161 -3.79 21.26 2.80
N VAL A 162 -4.51 21.33 1.67
CA VAL A 162 -4.43 20.33 0.60
C VAL A 162 -3.07 20.37 -0.10
N PHE A 163 -2.51 21.55 -0.32
CA PHE A 163 -1.17 21.68 -0.92
C PHE A 163 -0.10 20.99 -0.07
N VAL A 164 -0.11 21.20 1.24
CA VAL A 164 0.81 20.54 2.18
C VAL A 164 0.63 19.03 2.12
N LEU A 165 -0.61 18.53 2.13
CA LEU A 165 -0.88 17.10 2.00
C LEU A 165 -0.26 16.52 0.71
N MET A 166 -0.48 17.17 -0.43
CA MET A 166 0.07 16.74 -1.72
C MET A 166 1.60 16.77 -1.75
N LEU A 167 2.22 17.81 -1.18
CA LEU A 167 3.67 17.93 -1.12
C LEU A 167 4.29 16.77 -0.32
N PHE A 168 3.68 16.40 0.82
CA PHE A 168 4.12 15.24 1.59
C PHE A 168 3.82 13.90 0.90
N LEU A 169 2.77 13.82 0.07
CA LEU A 169 2.54 12.64 -0.78
C LEU A 169 3.62 12.48 -1.85
N VAL A 170 4.16 13.57 -2.40
CA VAL A 170 5.32 13.51 -3.32
C VAL A 170 6.57 12.96 -2.60
N LEU A 171 6.73 13.25 -1.30
CA LEU A 171 7.81 12.69 -0.48
C LEU A 171 7.69 11.16 -0.26
N LEU A 172 6.56 10.54 -0.63
CA LEU A 172 6.47 9.07 -0.67
C LEU A 172 7.31 8.46 -1.80
N ILE A 173 7.65 9.21 -2.85
CA ILE A 173 8.42 8.69 -3.99
C ILE A 173 9.82 8.21 -3.54
N PRO A 174 10.65 9.02 -2.84
CA PRO A 174 11.91 8.54 -2.29
C PRO A 174 11.77 7.30 -1.39
N VAL A 175 10.68 7.23 -0.61
CA VAL A 175 10.42 6.11 0.31
C VAL A 175 10.07 4.84 -0.46
N MET A 176 9.29 4.94 -1.53
CA MET A 176 9.02 3.85 -2.46
C MET A 176 10.31 3.36 -3.14
N VAL A 177 11.19 4.27 -3.53
CA VAL A 177 12.50 3.93 -4.10
C VAL A 177 13.36 3.19 -3.07
N ALA A 178 13.45 3.69 -1.82
CA ALA A 178 14.16 3.02 -0.74
C ALA A 178 13.58 1.62 -0.46
N ASN A 179 12.25 1.48 -0.45
CA ASN A 179 11.57 0.20 -0.31
C ASN A 179 11.95 -0.77 -1.42
N TYR A 180 11.98 -0.31 -2.67
CA TYR A 180 12.38 -1.13 -3.81
C TYR A 180 13.81 -1.68 -3.66
N TYR A 181 14.77 -0.83 -3.27
CA TYR A 181 16.15 -1.28 -3.02
C TYR A 181 16.25 -2.27 -1.86
N CYS A 182 15.56 -2.00 -0.75
CA CYS A 182 15.52 -2.93 0.37
C CYS A 182 14.84 -4.26 0.00
N PHE A 183 13.82 -4.24 -0.86
CA PHE A 183 13.15 -5.45 -1.34
C PHE A 183 14.11 -6.34 -2.12
N LYS A 184 14.93 -5.77 -3.02
CA LYS A 184 15.96 -6.52 -3.75
C LYS A 184 16.90 -7.26 -2.79
N ASN A 185 17.39 -6.57 -1.77
CA ASN A 185 18.28 -7.17 -0.76
C ASN A 185 17.56 -8.23 0.09
N PHE A 186 16.29 -8.00 0.43
CA PHE A 186 15.45 -8.96 1.12
C PHE A 186 15.26 -10.25 0.30
N ARG A 187 14.91 -10.14 -0.99
CA ARG A 187 14.72 -11.31 -1.89
C ARG A 187 15.98 -12.15 -2.03
N LYS A 188 17.17 -11.55 -2.14
CA LYS A 188 18.44 -12.30 -2.15
C LYS A 188 18.60 -13.21 -0.93
N ARG A 189 18.15 -12.77 0.25
CA ARG A 189 18.20 -13.59 1.47
C ARG A 189 17.12 -14.68 1.49
N GLN A 190 15.94 -14.39 0.97
CA GLN A 190 14.84 -15.36 0.90
C GLN A 190 15.14 -16.49 -0.08
N ARG A 191 15.79 -16.21 -1.22
CA ARG A 191 16.20 -17.25 -2.20
C ARG A 191 17.04 -18.36 -1.58
N LYS A 192 17.95 -18.03 -0.66
CA LYS A 192 18.75 -19.03 0.07
C LYS A 192 17.92 -19.96 0.95
N ILE A 193 16.70 -19.55 1.34
CA ILE A 193 15.76 -20.39 2.09
C ILE A 193 14.90 -21.19 1.11
N GLU A 194 14.50 -20.58 0.00
CA GLU A 194 13.79 -21.25 -1.11
C GLU A 194 14.62 -22.41 -1.68
N GLU A 195 15.93 -22.21 -1.91
CA GLU A 195 16.86 -23.26 -2.34
C GLU A 195 16.92 -24.45 -1.36
N LYS A 196 16.77 -24.20 -0.05
CA LYS A 196 16.73 -25.27 0.97
C LYS A 196 15.43 -26.06 0.93
N ILE A 197 14.31 -25.41 0.60
CA ILE A 197 13.02 -26.08 0.42
C ILE A 197 13.11 -27.00 -0.79
N ASP A 198 13.65 -26.51 -1.91
CA ASP A 198 13.80 -27.30 -3.13
C ASP A 198 14.72 -28.52 -2.92
N SER A 199 15.80 -28.37 -2.13
CA SER A 199 16.68 -29.50 -1.79
C SER A 199 16.08 -30.50 -0.81
N SER A 200 15.05 -30.13 -0.06
CA SER A 200 14.40 -31.00 0.93
C SER A 200 13.23 -31.79 0.34
N ASN A 201 12.70 -31.34 -0.81
CA ASN A 201 11.57 -31.97 -1.50
C ASN A 201 12.00 -32.94 -2.62
N ASN A 202 13.29 -32.94 -2.98
CA ASN A 202 13.92 -33.87 -3.94
C ASN A 202 14.69 -34.96 -3.18
#